data_AF-A0AA37GAE4-F1
#
_entry.id   AF-A0AA37GAE4-F1
#
_cell.length_a   1.000
_cell.length_b   1.000
_cell.length_c   1.000
_cell.angle_alpha   90.00
_cell.angle_beta   90.00
_cell.angle_gamma   90.00
#
_symmetry.space_group_name_H-M   'P 1'
#
loop_
_entity.id
_entity.type
_entity.pdbx_description
1 polymer ?
#
loop_
_entity_poly.entity_id
_entity_poly.type
_entity_poly.pdbx_seq_one_letter_code
_entity_poly.pdbx_strand_id
1 'polypeptide(L)'
;MSVAVAGGTGGLGRALVEAISAKGKRKVIVLTRKVSGSPGDNSNIHFVAVDYSDVNSLVAVLEGHNVDTVISAVNNITGENQSELNLINAAEKSKTTKRFIPSYFGIPYLPEYGFSIISSTPALSSSF
;
A
#
# COMPACT_ATOMS: atom_id res chain seq x y z
N MET A 1 1.29 -18.22 3.36
CA MET A 1 1.66 -16.79 3.42
C MET A 1 1.44 -16.18 2.05
N SER A 2 0.65 -15.11 1.99
CA SER A 2 0.35 -14.38 0.77
C SER A 2 0.71 -12.90 0.94
N VAL A 3 1.18 -12.32 -0.16
CA VAL A 3 1.59 -10.92 -0.21
C VAL A 3 0.62 -10.17 -1.10
N ALA A 4 -0.02 -9.14 -0.57
CA ALA A 4 -0.77 -8.21 -1.37
C ALA A 4 0.13 -7.06 -1.84
N VAL A 5 0.05 -6.70 -3.12
CA VAL A 5 0.73 -5.55 -3.70
C VAL A 5 -0.33 -4.58 -4.23
N ALA A 6 -0.52 -3.46 -3.55
CA ALA A 6 -1.36 -2.36 -4.01
C ALA A 6 -0.60 -1.52 -5.04
N GLY A 7 -1.27 -1.13 -6.13
CA GLY A 7 -0.58 -0.49 -7.26
C GLY A 7 0.32 -1.44 -8.05
N GLY A 8 0.11 -2.76 -7.93
CA GLY A 8 0.93 -3.80 -8.56
C GLY A 8 0.93 -3.81 -10.10
N THR A 9 0.09 -3.00 -10.75
CA THR A 9 0.08 -2.80 -12.22
C THR A 9 0.96 -1.62 -12.67
N GLY A 10 1.41 -0.76 -11.76
CA GLY A 10 2.32 0.34 -12.06
C GLY A 10 3.77 -0.13 -12.25
N GLY A 11 4.67 0.74 -12.71
CA GLY A 11 6.06 0.37 -13.03
C GLY A 11 6.79 -0.34 -11.89
N LEU A 12 6.83 0.26 -10.70
CA LEU A 12 7.45 -0.33 -9.52
C LEU A 12 6.66 -1.53 -8.98
N GLY A 13 5.34 -1.38 -8.86
CA GLY A 13 4.47 -2.44 -8.35
C GLY A 13 4.58 -3.74 -9.17
N ARG A 14 4.65 -3.62 -10.50
CA ARG A 14 4.82 -4.76 -11.41
C ARG A 14 6.16 -5.46 -11.19
N ALA A 15 7.24 -4.71 -11.04
CA ALA A 15 8.56 -5.29 -10.73
C ALA A 15 8.55 -6.05 -9.39
N LEU A 16 7.87 -5.53 -8.37
CA LEU A 16 7.69 -6.22 -7.08
C LEU A 16 6.89 -7.52 -7.25
N VAL A 17 5.77 -7.47 -7.97
CA VAL A 17 4.92 -8.66 -8.25
C VAL A 17 5.74 -9.75 -8.95
N GLU A 18 6.48 -9.41 -10.00
CA GLU A 18 7.31 -10.34 -10.76
C GLU A 18 8.42 -10.95 -9.89
N ALA A 19 9.15 -10.12 -9.14
CA ALA A 19 10.24 -10.58 -8.28
C ALA A 19 9.77 -11.46 -7.12
N ILE A 20 8.60 -11.18 -6.53
CA ILE A 20 8.03 -12.00 -5.46
C ILE A 20 7.52 -13.32 -6.04
N SER A 21 6.83 -13.28 -7.18
CA SER A 21 6.29 -14.45 -7.87
C SER A 21 7.40 -15.40 -8.32
N ALA A 22 8.49 -14.88 -8.90
CA ALA A 22 9.63 -15.67 -9.36
C ALA A 22 10.30 -16.51 -8.25
N LYS A 23 10.19 -16.06 -6.98
CA LYS A 23 10.68 -16.85 -5.84
C LYS A 23 9.80 -18.07 -5.52
N GLY A 24 8.57 -18.13 -6.02
CA GLY A 24 7.67 -19.29 -5.94
C GLY A 24 7.15 -19.66 -4.55
N LYS A 25 7.54 -18.95 -3.49
CA LYS A 25 7.23 -19.30 -2.09
C LYS A 25 5.91 -18.74 -1.57
N ARG A 26 5.33 -17.75 -2.26
CA ARG A 26 4.19 -16.98 -1.77
C ARG A 26 3.19 -16.73 -2.90
N LYS A 27 1.91 -16.82 -2.57
CA LYS A 27 0.82 -16.34 -3.42
C LYS A 27 0.88 -14.81 -3.48
N VAL A 28 0.79 -14.23 -4.68
CA VAL A 28 0.82 -12.78 -4.87
C VAL A 28 -0.59 -12.30 -5.23
N ILE A 29 -1.10 -11.34 -4.46
CA ILE A 29 -2.41 -10.72 -4.67
C ILE A 29 -2.18 -9.29 -5.16
N VAL A 30 -2.53 -9.00 -6.40
CA VAL A 30 -2.42 -7.66 -6.98
C VAL A 30 -3.72 -6.92 -6.74
N LEU A 31 -3.67 -5.89 -5.89
CA LEU A 31 -4.82 -5.02 -5.63
C LEU A 31 -4.85 -3.91 -6.68
N THR A 32 -5.96 -3.81 -7.43
CA THR A 32 -6.15 -2.84 -8.51
C THR A 32 -7.55 -2.23 -8.49
N ARG A 33 -7.71 -0.99 -8.96
CA ARG A 33 -9.03 -0.35 -9.09
C ARG A 33 -9.88 -0.96 -10.20
N LYS A 34 -9.24 -1.49 -11.24
CA LYS A 34 -9.90 -2.19 -12.35
C LYS A 34 -9.03 -3.37 -12.77
N VAL A 35 -9.64 -4.53 -12.94
CA VAL A 35 -8.97 -5.68 -13.54
C VAL A 35 -8.90 -5.41 -15.03
N SER A 36 -7.70 -5.15 -15.54
CA SER A 36 -7.43 -4.97 -16.96
C SER A 36 -6.26 -5.88 -17.34
N GLY A 37 -6.49 -6.76 -18.31
CA GLY A 37 -5.54 -7.80 -18.72
C GLY A 37 -5.97 -9.20 -18.28
N SER A 38 -5.59 -10.21 -19.07
CA SER A 38 -5.68 -11.61 -18.67
C SER A 38 -4.66 -11.87 -17.55
N PRO A 39 -4.98 -12.68 -16.53
CA PRO A 39 -3.94 -13.21 -15.66
C PRO A 39 -2.91 -13.86 -16.57
N GLY A 40 -1.65 -13.41 -16.53
CA GLY A 40 -0.58 -14.14 -17.21
C GLY A 40 -0.61 -15.59 -16.72
N ASP A 41 -0.13 -16.54 -17.53
CA ASP A 41 -0.20 -18.00 -17.28
C ASP A 41 0.46 -18.49 -15.97
N ASN A 42 0.95 -17.56 -15.13
CA ASN A 42 1.48 -17.80 -13.80
C ASN A 42 0.35 -18.00 -12.78
N SER A 43 0.10 -19.25 -12.40
CA SER A 43 -0.90 -19.67 -11.41
C SER A 43 -0.76 -19.03 -10.01
N ASN A 44 0.36 -18.38 -9.71
CA ASN A 44 0.65 -17.79 -8.40
C ASN A 44 0.28 -16.31 -8.25
N ILE A 45 -0.15 -15.62 -9.31
CA ILE A 45 -0.52 -14.21 -9.30
C ILE A 45 -2.03 -14.07 -9.47
N HIS A 46 -2.69 -13.36 -8.56
CA HIS A 46 -4.13 -13.13 -8.60
C HIS A 46 -4.42 -11.64 -8.60
N PHE A 47 -5.15 -11.16 -9.60
CA PHE A 47 -5.63 -9.78 -9.65
C PHE A 47 -6.98 -9.68 -8.95
N VAL A 48 -7.09 -8.74 -8.01
CA VAL A 48 -8.31 -8.48 -7.25
C VAL A 48 -8.69 -7.01 -7.41
N ALA A 49 -9.89 -6.79 -7.94
CA ALA A 49 -10.49 -5.45 -7.97
C ALA A 49 -10.80 -5.01 -6.54
N VAL A 50 -10.41 -3.79 -6.18
CA VAL A 50 -10.71 -3.20 -4.88
C VAL A 50 -11.17 -1.75 -5.02
N ASP A 51 -12.05 -1.35 -4.10
CA ASP A 51 -12.36 0.04 -3.84
C ASP A 51 -11.55 0.52 -2.63
N TYR A 52 -10.61 1.43 -2.85
CA TYR A 52 -9.79 1.98 -1.77
C TYR A 52 -10.56 2.96 -0.86
N SER A 53 -11.77 3.38 -1.23
CA SER A 53 -12.62 4.22 -0.38
C SER A 53 -13.38 3.42 0.69
N ASP A 54 -13.54 2.10 0.51
CA ASP A 54 -14.24 1.22 1.44
C ASP A 54 -13.26 0.35 2.25
N VAL A 55 -12.95 0.81 3.46
CA VAL A 55 -12.07 0.11 4.40
C VAL A 55 -12.59 -1.30 4.74
N ASN A 56 -13.90 -1.49 4.88
CA ASN A 56 -14.45 -2.80 5.26
C ASN A 56 -14.34 -3.79 4.09
N SER A 57 -14.58 -3.33 2.86
CA SER A 57 -14.32 -4.14 1.66
C SER A 57 -12.84 -4.51 1.55
N LEU A 58 -11.92 -3.60 1.85
CA LEU A 58 -10.49 -3.90 1.87
C LEU A 58 -10.15 -4.96 2.93
N VAL A 59 -10.68 -4.87 4.15
CA VAL A 59 -10.50 -5.89 5.20
C VAL A 59 -10.96 -7.26 4.71
N ALA A 60 -12.16 -7.34 4.12
CA ALA A 60 -12.70 -8.60 3.61
C ALA A 60 -11.81 -9.22 2.53
N VAL A 61 -11.22 -8.40 1.65
CA VAL A 61 -10.25 -8.86 0.64
C VAL A 61 -8.97 -9.36 1.28
N LEU A 62 -8.39 -8.62 2.22
CA LEU A 62 -7.16 -9.03 2.91
C LEU A 62 -7.35 -10.37 3.64
N GLU A 63 -8.44 -10.51 4.40
CA GLU A 63 -8.74 -11.73 5.14
C GLU A 63 -9.15 -12.89 4.23
N GLY A 64 -10.00 -12.65 3.23
CA GLY A 64 -10.45 -13.67 2.28
C GLY A 64 -9.32 -14.29 1.46
N HIS A 65 -8.24 -13.54 1.24
CA HIS A 65 -7.02 -14.03 0.59
C HIS A 65 -5.93 -14.47 1.57
N ASN A 66 -6.17 -14.37 2.88
CA ASN A 66 -5.22 -14.67 3.96
C ASN A 66 -3.87 -13.94 3.76
N VAL A 67 -3.96 -12.62 3.58
CA VAL A 67 -2.83 -11.72 3.33
C VAL A 67 -2.10 -11.45 4.63
N ASP A 68 -0.85 -11.90 4.72
CA ASP A 68 -0.01 -11.63 5.90
C ASP A 68 0.84 -10.37 5.74
N THR A 69 1.21 -10.02 4.51
CA THR A 69 2.04 -8.87 4.20
C THR A 69 1.37 -8.03 3.13
N VAL A 70 1.19 -6.74 3.40
CA VAL A 70 0.74 -5.75 2.42
C VAL A 70 1.93 -4.89 2.02
N ILE A 71 2.13 -4.71 0.71
CA ILE A 71 3.08 -3.78 0.14
C ILE A 71 2.29 -2.76 -0.66
N SER A 72 2.40 -1.50 -0.28
CA SER A 72 1.80 -0.40 -1.00
C SER A 72 2.81 0.15 -2.01
N ALA A 73 2.43 0.19 -3.28
CA ALA A 73 3.15 0.87 -4.37
C ALA A 73 2.18 1.80 -5.12
N VAL A 74 1.17 2.33 -4.41
CA VAL A 74 0.23 3.31 -4.96
C VAL A 74 0.94 4.64 -5.16
N ASN A 75 0.54 5.38 -6.18
CA ASN A 75 1.15 6.67 -6.48
C ASN A 75 0.56 7.76 -5.57
N ASN A 76 1.41 8.30 -4.69
CA ASN A 76 1.10 9.36 -3.74
C ASN A 76 1.65 10.74 -4.16
N ILE A 77 2.26 10.86 -5.35
CA ILE A 77 2.99 12.06 -5.79
C ILE A 77 2.07 13.29 -5.88
N THR A 78 0.78 13.10 -6.16
CA THR A 78 -0.20 14.19 -6.26
C THR A 78 -0.67 14.71 -4.90
N GLY A 79 -0.21 14.11 -3.79
CA GLY A 79 -0.64 14.45 -2.42
C GLY A 79 -1.96 13.79 -1.98
N GLU A 80 -2.65 13.10 -2.88
CA GLU A 80 -3.87 12.35 -2.56
C GLU A 80 -3.52 10.98 -1.95
N ASN A 81 -3.33 10.96 -0.63
CA ASN A 81 -2.87 9.76 0.09
C ASN A 81 -4.01 8.92 0.69
N GLN A 82 -5.27 9.31 0.46
CA GLN A 82 -6.42 8.68 1.13
C GLN A 82 -6.54 7.18 0.84
N SER A 83 -6.17 6.76 -0.37
CA SER A 83 -6.19 5.34 -0.75
C SER A 83 -5.22 4.52 0.10
N GLU A 84 -4.02 5.04 0.37
CA GLU A 84 -3.04 4.37 1.21
C GLU A 84 -3.45 4.40 2.69
N LEU A 85 -3.94 5.53 3.18
CA LEU A 85 -4.44 5.65 4.56
C LEU A 85 -5.57 4.64 4.84
N ASN A 86 -6.51 4.49 3.90
CA ASN A 86 -7.57 3.50 4.02
C ASN A 86 -7.04 2.07 3.97
N LEU A 87 -6.02 1.80 3.16
CA LEU A 87 -5.37 0.49 3.12
C LEU A 87 -4.60 0.18 4.41
N ILE A 88 -3.96 1.19 5.04
CA ILE A 88 -3.35 1.07 6.37
C ILE A 88 -4.41 0.71 7.40
N ASN A 89 -5.52 1.45 7.43
CA ASN A 89 -6.65 1.18 8.34
C ASN A 89 -7.24 -0.23 8.14
N ALA A 90 -7.32 -0.69 6.89
CA ALA A 90 -7.78 -2.05 6.60
C ALA A 90 -6.75 -3.11 7.04
N ALA A 91 -5.47 -2.86 6.85
CA ALA A 91 -4.39 -3.74 7.28
C ALA A 91 -4.34 -3.87 8.81
N GLU A 92 -4.56 -2.78 9.55
CA GLU A 92 -4.65 -2.79 11.02
C GLU A 92 -5.86 -3.59 11.53
N LYS A 93 -7.01 -3.46 10.86
CA LYS A 93 -8.24 -4.18 11.24
C LYS A 93 -8.23 -5.66 10.85
N SER A 94 -7.46 -6.05 9.84
CA SER A 94 -7.38 -7.43 9.34
C SER A 94 -6.73 -8.35 10.37
N LYS A 95 -7.38 -9.47 10.68
CA LYS A 95 -6.84 -10.51 11.58
C LYS A 95 -5.67 -11.28 10.98
N THR A 96 -5.52 -11.23 9.65
CA THR A 96 -4.51 -12.02 8.93
C THR A 96 -3.24 -11.22 8.64
N THR A 97 -3.35 -9.89 8.55
CA THR A 97 -2.26 -9.00 8.19
C THR A 97 -1.32 -8.79 9.38
N LYS A 98 -0.03 -9.02 9.16
CA LYS A 98 1.03 -8.92 10.19
C LYS A 98 2.09 -7.88 9.87
N ARG A 99 2.12 -7.42 8.62
CA ARG A 99 3.12 -6.46 8.13
C ARG A 99 2.51 -5.56 7.06
N PHE A 100 2.81 -4.27 7.16
CA PHE A 100 2.52 -3.28 6.14
C PHE A 100 3.81 -2.57 5.72
N ILE A 101 4.06 -2.48 4.42
CA ILE A 101 5.16 -1.72 3.83
C ILE A 101 4.54 -0.56 3.04
N PRO A 102 4.73 0.70 3.48
CA PRO A 102 4.15 1.86 2.82
C PRO A 102 4.80 2.14 1.45
N SER A 103 4.14 2.96 0.63
CA SER A 103 4.60 3.43 -0.68
C SER A 103 5.69 4.48 -0.49
N TYR A 104 6.83 3.98 -0.03
CA TYR A 104 7.99 4.77 0.31
C TYR A 104 9.26 4.06 -0.18
N PHE A 105 9.57 4.32 -1.45
CA PHE A 105 10.72 3.74 -2.16
C PHE A 105 11.69 4.82 -2.67
N GLY A 106 11.56 6.03 -2.13
CA GLY A 106 12.41 7.17 -2.45
C GLY A 106 13.58 7.33 -1.48
N ILE A 107 14.09 8.56 -1.39
CA ILE A 107 15.14 8.92 -0.43
C ILE A 107 14.57 9.06 0.99
N PRO A 108 15.37 8.81 2.04
CA PRO A 108 15.01 9.15 3.41
C PRO A 108 14.56 10.62 3.55
N TYR A 109 13.40 10.86 4.16
CA TYR A 109 13.02 12.17 4.69
C TYR A 109 13.89 12.43 5.90
N LEU A 110 15.05 13.04 5.65
CA LEU A 110 15.88 13.56 6.70
C LEU A 110 15.37 14.95 7.11
N PRO A 111 15.45 15.32 8.41
CA PRO A 111 15.02 16.65 8.87
C PRO A 111 15.66 17.79 8.08
N GLU A 112 16.91 17.62 7.63
CA GLU A 112 17.64 18.57 6.78
C GLU A 112 17.00 18.79 5.39
N TYR A 113 16.10 17.90 4.95
CA TYR A 113 15.38 18.00 3.68
C TYR A 113 13.98 18.61 3.81
N GLY A 114 13.49 18.93 5.02
CA GLY A 114 12.15 19.54 5.14
C GLY A 114 11.65 19.86 6.55
N PHE A 115 12.05 21.02 7.09
CA PHE A 115 11.23 21.78 8.04
C PHE A 115 11.48 23.30 7.95
N SER A 116 11.43 23.89 6.75
CA SER A 116 11.48 25.36 6.57
C SER A 116 10.10 25.99 6.31
N ILE A 117 8.99 25.24 6.40
CA ILE A 117 7.65 25.75 6.07
C ILE A 117 6.62 25.64 7.20
N ILE A 118 7.02 25.29 8.43
CA ILE A 118 6.13 25.34 9.61
C ILE A 118 6.67 26.34 10.65
N SER A 119 7.15 27.50 10.19
CA SER A 119 7.57 28.62 11.07
C SER A 119 6.54 29.76 11.08
N SER A 120 5.25 29.45 11.25
CA SER A 120 4.24 30.50 11.49
C SER A 120 3.16 30.10 12.48
N THR A 121 3.54 29.47 13.59
CA THR A 121 2.73 29.54 14.82
C THR A 121 3.34 30.64 15.70
N PRO A 122 2.63 31.75 15.97
CA PRO A 122 3.14 32.73 16.92
C PRO A 122 3.14 32.09 18.31
N ALA A 123 4.24 32.28 19.03
CA ALA A 123 4.38 31.81 20.40
C ALA A 123 3.22 32.33 21.26
N LEU A 124 2.55 31.43 21.98
CA LEU A 124 1.65 31.79 23.06
C LEU A 124 2.47 32.62 24.07
N SER A 125 2.22 33.93 24.14
CA SER A 125 2.76 34.75 25.22
C SER A 125 2.07 34.31 26.52
N SER A 126 2.80 33.58 27.35
CA SER A 126 2.44 33.36 28.74
C SER A 126 2.62 34.69 29.50
N SER A 127 1.52 35.40 29.73
CA SER A 127 1.46 36.48 30.72
C SER A 127 1.00 35.87 32.04
N PHE A 128 1.90 35.82 33.02
CA PHE A 128 1.55 35.91 34.44
C PHE A 128 1.36 37.39 34.80
#